data_AF-A0A942BZD5-F1
#
_entry.id   AF-A0A942BZD5-F1
#
_cell.length_a   1.000
_cell.length_b   1.000
_cell.length_c   1.000
_cell.angle_alpha   90.00
_cell.angle_beta   90.00
_cell.angle_gamma   90.00
#
_symmetry.space_group_name_H-M   'P 1'
#
loop_
_entity.id
_entity.type
_entity.pdbx_description
1 polymer ?
#
loop_
_entity_poly.entity_id
_entity_poly.type
_entity_poly.pdbx_seq_one_letter_code
_entity_poly.pdbx_strand_id
1 'polypeptide(L)'
;MIYLTTGANGAGKTLLTLKDVREQQLKENRPVYYHGFDMDESKAAEFGWQKFDPKQWQDLPDGSICVMDECQNEFPLRRSGSEVPDYVNAIAQHRRRRGFDFWLICPHPSLLDVFIRRLIDKPSWHRHLKRAFGADMVSVLRFSAPDMKCEDPGSGARGEVAMRAYPKDVYSWYRSASLHTGKKKIPRAVYVVVAAALIVPAGLYYAVTSVKSNMVKASPPADTKSVGAVVDGINPRPDAQLVKISADDYITLRKSRIPDFPHTAPVFDDVTRPAHAPYPAACVHMGKVCNCYTQQGTLLAVSGEVCLQIVKQGFFIEWNLPQEKQQRQQWVKHEPVQQQQQQRQQQHEREPMKESQQAISQWEQGLMARNAQVRSSLKQ
;
A
#
# COMPACT_ATOMS: atom_id res chain seq x y z
N MET A 1 10.71 28.91 2.51
CA MET A 1 10.74 27.53 1.95
C MET A 1 9.53 26.75 2.42
N ILE A 2 9.20 25.61 1.79
CA ILE A 2 8.14 24.71 2.28
C ILE A 2 8.67 23.27 2.31
N TYR A 3 8.72 22.66 3.47
CA TYR A 3 9.19 21.29 3.68
C TYR A 3 8.00 20.45 4.10
N LEU A 4 7.68 19.41 3.34
CA LEU A 4 6.56 18.52 3.65
C LEU A 4 7.08 17.17 4.14
N THR A 5 6.65 16.75 5.32
CA THR A 5 6.97 15.42 5.88
C THR A 5 5.69 14.59 5.99
N THR A 6 5.67 13.46 5.29
CA THR A 6 4.52 12.53 5.30
C THR A 6 4.92 11.13 5.72
N GLY A 7 3.93 10.26 5.97
CA GLY A 7 4.14 8.91 6.48
C GLY A 7 3.01 8.43 7.37
N ALA A 8 2.94 7.11 7.56
CA ALA A 8 1.95 6.49 8.42
C ALA A 8 2.04 6.98 9.89
N ASN A 9 0.99 6.75 10.67
CA ASN A 9 1.02 7.01 12.10
C ASN A 9 2.11 6.16 12.77
N GLY A 10 2.87 6.76 13.69
CA GLY A 10 4.02 6.11 14.30
C GLY A 10 5.27 5.98 13.42
N ALA A 11 5.32 6.61 12.23
CA ALA A 11 6.53 6.65 11.40
C ALA A 11 7.62 7.62 11.92
N GLY A 12 7.33 8.42 12.95
CA GLY A 12 8.26 9.40 13.52
C GLY A 12 8.33 10.73 12.76
N LYS A 13 7.24 11.14 12.12
CA LYS A 13 7.15 12.38 11.32
C LYS A 13 7.50 13.62 12.11
N THR A 14 6.80 13.83 13.23
CA THR A 14 7.02 14.94 14.15
C THR A 14 8.42 14.87 14.74
N LEU A 15 8.80 13.71 15.29
CA LEU A 15 10.13 13.45 15.86
C LEU A 15 11.30 13.87 14.93
N LEU A 16 11.31 13.41 13.68
CA LEU A 16 12.38 13.77 12.75
C LEU A 16 12.34 15.24 12.34
N THR A 17 11.13 15.79 12.18
CA THR A 17 10.96 17.19 11.79
C THR A 17 11.43 18.14 12.87
N LEU A 18 11.12 17.88 14.14
CA LEU A 18 11.58 18.72 15.25
C LEU A 18 13.10 18.80 15.34
N LYS A 19 13.79 17.67 15.12
CA LYS A 19 15.26 17.64 15.06
C LYS A 19 15.80 18.55 13.96
N ASP A 20 15.26 18.42 12.75
CA ASP A 20 15.73 19.20 11.60
C ASP A 20 15.45 20.69 11.78
N VAL A 21 14.29 21.03 12.34
CA VAL A 21 13.94 22.42 12.66
C VAL A 21 14.90 22.99 13.69
N ARG A 22 15.23 22.23 14.75
CA ARG A 22 16.18 22.69 15.77
C ARG A 22 17.59 22.86 15.19
N GLU A 23 18.04 21.95 14.34
CA GLU A 23 19.31 22.08 13.62
C GLU A 23 19.32 23.32 12.71
N GLN A 24 18.23 23.57 11.98
CA GLN A 24 18.08 24.77 11.15
C GLN A 24 18.07 26.04 12.00
N GLN A 25 17.32 26.05 13.09
CA GLN A 25 17.23 27.17 14.03
C GLN A 25 18.60 27.57 14.55
N LEU A 26 19.40 26.60 15.01
CA LEU A 26 20.74 26.85 15.55
C LEU A 26 21.72 27.34 14.48
N LYS A 27 21.59 26.83 13.25
CA LYS A 27 22.46 27.22 12.14
C LYS A 27 22.16 28.64 11.63
N GLU A 28 20.89 29.00 11.54
CA GLU A 28 20.44 30.25 10.92
C GLU A 28 20.07 31.33 11.95
N ASN A 29 20.00 30.97 13.24
CA ASN A 29 19.61 31.84 14.35
C ASN A 29 18.26 32.54 14.15
N ARG A 30 17.24 31.76 13.78
CA ARG A 30 15.90 32.26 13.41
C ARG A 30 14.85 31.91 14.47
N PRO A 31 13.79 32.72 14.67
CA PRO A 31 12.71 32.38 15.59
C PRO A 31 11.86 31.22 15.07
N VAL A 32 11.39 30.36 15.97
CA VAL A 32 10.58 29.18 15.63
C VAL A 32 9.22 29.28 16.29
N TYR A 33 8.19 29.04 15.48
CA TYR A 33 6.80 29.00 15.88
C TYR A 33 6.20 27.63 15.57
N TYR A 34 5.39 27.08 16.47
CA TYR A 34 4.84 25.74 16.35
C TYR A 34 3.32 25.67 16.55
N HIS A 35 2.68 24.73 15.86
CA HIS A 35 1.24 24.44 15.96
C HIS A 35 0.96 22.94 15.74
N GLY A 36 -0.12 22.44 16.33
CA GLY A 36 -0.62 21.08 16.08
C GLY A 36 0.01 19.95 16.93
N PHE A 37 0.90 20.28 17.88
CA PHE A 37 1.48 19.32 18.82
C PHE A 37 1.85 19.99 20.15
N ASP A 38 1.96 19.17 21.20
CA ASP A 38 2.27 19.62 22.56
C ASP A 38 3.77 19.50 22.86
N MET A 39 4.49 20.62 22.79
CA MET A 39 5.86 20.73 23.27
C MET A 39 5.90 20.65 24.81
N ASP A 40 6.99 20.10 25.33
CA ASP A 40 7.34 20.25 26.74
C ASP A 40 7.68 21.72 27.02
N GLU A 41 7.08 22.30 28.06
CA GLU A 41 7.19 23.73 28.36
C GLU A 41 8.62 24.16 28.67
N SER A 42 9.39 23.30 29.36
CA SER A 42 10.80 23.59 29.69
C SER A 42 11.65 23.62 28.42
N LYS A 43 11.40 22.70 27.49
CA LYS A 43 12.10 22.65 26.21
C LYS A 43 11.66 23.76 25.26
N ALA A 44 10.38 24.12 25.24
CA ALA A 44 9.91 25.26 24.47
C ALA A 44 10.58 26.57 24.93
N ALA A 45 10.69 26.78 26.25
CA ALA A 45 11.38 27.93 26.82
C ALA A 45 12.90 27.91 26.53
N GLU A 46 13.57 26.77 26.73
CA GLU A 46 15.00 26.58 26.42
C GLU A 46 15.30 26.88 24.94
N PHE A 47 14.42 26.48 24.03
CA PHE A 47 14.61 26.67 22.60
C PHE A 47 14.11 28.02 22.09
N GLY A 48 13.33 28.76 22.90
CA GLY A 48 12.67 29.99 22.49
C GLY A 48 11.53 29.77 21.48
N TRP A 49 10.88 28.61 21.51
CA TRP A 49 9.80 28.24 20.60
C TRP A 49 8.45 28.73 21.12
N GLN A 50 7.64 29.30 20.24
CA GLN A 50 6.36 29.91 20.62
C GLN A 50 5.19 29.30 19.84
N LYS A 51 4.01 29.22 20.47
CA LYS A 51 2.78 28.84 19.76
C LYS A 51 2.34 29.99 18.85
N PHE A 52 1.71 29.67 17.73
CA PHE A 52 1.12 30.66 16.82
C PHE A 52 -0.19 30.15 16.23
N ASP A 53 -1.00 31.07 15.70
CA ASP A 53 -2.16 30.73 14.88
C ASP A 53 -1.72 30.65 13.40
N PRO A 54 -1.84 29.48 12.75
CA PRO A 54 -1.54 29.31 11.33
C PRO A 54 -2.31 30.23 10.38
N LYS A 55 -3.47 30.75 10.78
CA LYS A 55 -4.25 31.70 9.98
C LYS A 55 -3.72 33.14 10.08
N GLN A 56 -2.96 33.44 11.14
CA GLN A 56 -2.36 34.75 11.42
C GLN A 56 -0.83 34.72 11.32
N TRP A 57 -0.27 33.77 10.57
CA TRP A 57 1.18 33.61 10.41
C TRP A 57 1.88 34.87 9.87
N GLN A 58 1.13 35.76 9.19
CA GLN A 58 1.64 37.01 8.64
C GLN A 58 2.06 38.02 9.73
N ASP A 59 1.52 37.91 10.95
CA ASP A 59 1.86 38.81 12.04
C ASP A 59 3.21 38.46 12.69
N LEU A 60 3.76 37.30 12.34
CA LEU A 60 5.05 36.85 12.85
C LEU A 60 6.21 37.68 12.28
N PRO A 61 7.34 37.75 12.99
CA PRO A 61 8.55 38.42 12.50
C PRO A 61 9.06 37.83 11.18
N ASP A 62 9.73 38.65 10.39
CA ASP A 62 10.42 38.21 9.18
C ASP A 62 11.51 37.19 9.52
N GLY A 63 11.70 36.22 8.65
CA GLY A 63 12.63 35.12 8.88
C GLY A 63 12.08 34.03 9.81
N SER A 64 10.80 34.05 10.19
CA SER A 64 10.26 33.00 11.07
C SER A 64 10.23 31.60 10.44
N ILE A 65 10.52 30.58 11.25
CA ILE A 65 10.33 29.17 10.91
C ILE A 65 9.01 28.71 11.55
N CYS A 66 8.06 28.26 10.74
CA CYS A 66 6.74 27.81 11.18
C CYS A 66 6.64 26.29 11.04
N VAL A 67 6.46 25.56 12.15
CA VAL A 67 6.27 24.11 12.18
C VAL A 67 4.81 23.81 12.47
N MET A 68 4.18 22.99 11.63
CA MET A 68 2.78 22.63 11.78
C MET A 68 2.63 21.11 11.69
N ASP A 69 2.25 20.48 12.79
CA ASP A 69 1.79 19.10 12.77
C ASP A 69 0.31 19.01 12.44
N GLU A 70 -0.09 17.90 11.80
CA GLU A 70 -1.42 17.70 11.23
C GLU A 70 -1.88 18.89 10.35
N CYS A 71 -0.99 19.37 9.48
CA CYS A 71 -1.18 20.61 8.71
C CYS A 71 -2.39 20.58 7.77
N GLN A 72 -2.97 19.40 7.47
CA GLN A 72 -4.23 19.30 6.73
C GLN A 72 -5.42 19.93 7.48
N ASN A 73 -5.32 20.15 8.79
CA ASN A 73 -6.35 20.85 9.55
C ASN A 73 -6.39 22.35 9.18
N GLU A 74 -5.25 22.91 8.82
CA GLU A 74 -5.07 24.33 8.50
C GLU A 74 -5.02 24.59 7.00
N PHE A 75 -4.55 23.61 6.23
CA PHE A 75 -4.50 23.64 4.77
C PHE A 75 -5.25 22.44 4.18
N PRO A 76 -6.56 22.30 4.44
CA PRO A 76 -7.31 21.13 4.01
C PRO A 76 -7.41 21.05 2.49
N LEU A 77 -7.58 19.83 1.98
CA LEU A 77 -8.00 19.62 0.59
C LEU A 77 -9.35 20.30 0.36
N ARG A 78 -9.36 21.33 -0.50
CA ARG A 78 -10.57 22.05 -0.86
C ARG A 78 -11.31 21.39 -2.04
N ARG A 79 -12.61 21.70 -2.16
CA ARG A 79 -13.41 21.32 -3.35
C ARG A 79 -12.87 22.03 -4.59
N SER A 80 -12.95 21.36 -5.74
CA SER A 80 -12.57 21.94 -7.02
C SER A 80 -13.33 23.24 -7.27
N GLY A 81 -12.63 24.29 -7.69
CA GLY A 81 -13.23 25.61 -7.99
C GLY A 81 -13.50 26.51 -6.79
N SER A 82 -13.27 26.05 -5.55
CA SER A 82 -13.38 26.93 -4.38
C SER A 82 -12.28 28.00 -4.36
N GLU A 83 -12.60 29.15 -3.77
CA GLU A 83 -11.64 30.23 -3.57
C GLU A 83 -10.52 29.82 -2.61
N VAL A 84 -9.34 30.40 -2.83
CA VAL A 84 -8.16 30.18 -1.97
C VAL A 84 -8.25 31.19 -0.82
N PRO A 85 -8.28 30.75 0.45
CA PRO A 85 -8.30 31.69 1.57
C PRO A 85 -7.08 32.63 1.55
N ASP A 86 -7.25 33.87 2.01
CA ASP A 86 -6.22 34.90 1.91
C ASP A 86 -4.91 34.52 2.60
N TYR A 87 -4.96 33.93 3.80
CA TYR A 87 -3.75 33.47 4.51
C TYR A 87 -2.99 32.38 3.76
N VAL A 88 -3.69 31.56 2.96
CA VAL A 88 -3.10 30.51 2.10
C VAL A 88 -2.50 31.13 0.85
N ASN A 89 -3.24 32.05 0.22
CA ASN A 89 -2.77 32.77 -0.97
C ASN A 89 -1.51 33.60 -0.66
N ALA A 90 -1.48 34.23 0.52
CA ALA A 90 -0.35 34.99 1.03
C ALA A 90 0.95 34.20 1.10
N ILE A 91 0.90 32.87 1.26
CA ILE A 91 2.12 32.02 1.29
C ILE A 91 2.86 32.11 -0.05
N ALA A 92 2.16 32.22 -1.17
CA ALA A 92 2.78 32.39 -2.48
C ALA A 92 3.57 33.70 -2.57
N GLN A 93 3.01 34.78 -2.03
CA GLN A 93 3.50 36.15 -2.20
C GLN A 93 4.55 36.54 -1.14
N HIS A 94 4.26 36.28 0.14
CA HIS A 94 5.02 36.83 1.24
C HIS A 94 6.12 35.89 1.75
N ARG A 95 5.96 34.56 1.65
CA ARG A 95 6.93 33.64 2.29
C ARG A 95 8.36 33.85 1.84
N ARG A 96 8.60 34.06 0.54
CA ARG A 96 9.97 34.20 0.01
C ARG A 96 10.55 35.57 0.32
N ARG A 97 9.74 36.62 0.18
CA ARG A 97 10.17 38.01 0.36
C ARG A 97 10.46 38.34 1.83
N ARG A 98 9.68 37.76 2.74
CA ARG A 98 9.83 37.90 4.20
C ARG A 98 10.64 36.77 4.84
N GLY A 99 11.20 35.86 4.03
CA GLY A 99 12.08 34.79 4.52
C GLY A 99 11.43 33.72 5.40
N PHE A 100 10.13 33.43 5.25
CA PHE A 100 9.45 32.38 6.02
C PHE A 100 9.75 30.97 5.51
N ASP A 101 9.97 30.06 6.46
CA ASP A 101 10.07 28.62 6.20
C ASP A 101 8.94 27.87 6.88
N PHE A 102 8.22 27.05 6.11
CA PHE A 102 7.13 26.23 6.60
C PHE A 102 7.55 24.76 6.64
N TRP A 103 7.54 24.15 7.82
CA TRP A 103 7.69 22.72 8.04
C TRP A 103 6.31 22.10 8.29
N LEU A 104 5.78 21.47 7.27
CA LEU A 104 4.44 20.90 7.24
C LEU A 104 4.52 19.39 7.48
N ILE A 105 3.73 18.88 8.41
CA ILE A 105 3.64 17.46 8.70
C ILE A 105 2.19 17.01 8.52
N CYS A 106 1.98 15.94 7.76
CA CYS A 106 0.66 15.32 7.61
C CYS A 106 0.79 13.83 7.32
N PRO A 107 -0.27 13.02 7.39
CA PRO A 107 -0.21 11.60 7.04
C PRO A 107 0.15 11.36 5.57
N HIS A 108 -0.43 12.14 4.65
CA HIS A 108 -0.26 11.96 3.21
C HIS A 108 -0.45 13.29 2.44
N PRO A 109 0.29 13.54 1.34
CA PRO A 109 0.17 14.80 0.58
C PRO A 109 -1.23 15.05 0.01
N SER A 110 -2.01 14.00 -0.27
CA SER A 110 -3.37 14.15 -0.83
C SER A 110 -4.32 14.94 0.05
N LEU A 111 -4.07 14.97 1.36
CA LEU A 111 -4.90 15.67 2.35
C LEU A 111 -4.68 17.19 2.33
N LEU A 112 -3.59 17.64 1.70
CA LEU A 112 -3.18 19.04 1.68
C LEU A 112 -3.82 19.80 0.51
N ASP A 113 -4.04 21.09 0.70
CA ASP A 113 -4.45 22.03 -0.34
C ASP A 113 -3.61 21.87 -1.62
N VAL A 114 -4.28 21.82 -2.77
CA VAL A 114 -3.65 21.74 -4.10
C VAL A 114 -2.70 22.92 -4.34
N PHE A 115 -3.09 24.12 -3.90
CA PHE A 115 -2.29 25.33 -4.06
C PHE A 115 -0.98 25.23 -3.29
N ILE A 116 -1.02 24.84 -2.01
CA ILE A 116 0.19 24.65 -1.20
C ILE A 116 1.09 23.58 -1.79
N ARG A 117 0.53 22.45 -2.24
CA ARG A 117 1.32 21.40 -2.90
C ARG A 117 2.09 21.92 -4.11
N ARG A 118 1.48 22.77 -4.93
CA ARG A 118 2.14 23.36 -6.10
C ARG A 118 3.26 24.35 -5.74
N LEU A 119 3.25 24.90 -4.53
CA LEU A 119 4.32 25.78 -4.04
C LEU A 119 5.55 25.02 -3.52
N ILE A 120 5.42 23.71 -3.31
CA ILE A 120 6.51 22.82 -2.92
C ILE A 120 7.22 22.36 -4.20
N ASP A 121 8.23 23.12 -4.57
CA ASP A 121 9.16 22.79 -5.65
C ASP A 121 10.57 23.29 -5.28
N LYS A 122 11.61 22.80 -5.97
CA LYS A 122 13.01 23.09 -5.65
C LYS A 122 13.24 24.58 -5.35
N PRO A 123 13.89 24.93 -4.23
CA PRO A 123 14.66 24.05 -3.32
C PRO A 123 13.83 23.45 -2.17
N SER A 124 12.50 23.69 -2.16
CA SER A 124 11.56 23.01 -1.27
C SER A 124 11.50 21.52 -1.61
N TRP A 125 11.00 20.70 -0.70
CA TRP A 125 10.95 19.26 -0.92
C TRP A 125 9.82 18.61 -0.13
N HIS A 126 9.46 17.41 -0.57
CA HIS A 126 8.58 16.49 0.14
C HIS A 126 9.38 15.27 0.55
N ARG A 127 9.30 14.83 1.81
CA ARG A 127 9.79 13.53 2.24
C ARG A 127 8.65 12.66 2.74
N HIS A 128 8.73 11.37 2.45
CA HIS A 128 7.83 10.35 2.97
C HIS A 128 8.59 9.34 3.81
N LEU A 129 8.08 9.07 5.01
CA LEU A 129 8.67 8.17 5.98
C LEU A 129 8.05 6.77 5.87
N LYS A 130 8.85 5.80 5.41
CA LYS A 130 8.50 4.38 5.37
C LYS A 130 9.15 3.64 6.54
N ARG A 131 8.34 3.26 7.53
CA ARG A 131 8.81 2.50 8.68
C ARG A 131 8.78 1.00 8.35
N ALA A 132 9.95 0.36 8.39
CA ALA A 132 10.03 -1.09 8.40
C ALA A 132 9.57 -1.62 9.77
N PHE A 133 8.74 -2.65 9.75
CA PHE A 133 7.99 -3.15 10.90
C PHE A 133 8.85 -3.27 12.18
N GLY A 134 8.58 -2.45 13.20
CA GLY A 134 9.23 -2.52 14.51
C GLY A 134 10.70 -2.09 14.58
N ALA A 135 11.29 -1.59 13.48
CA ALA A 135 12.65 -1.08 13.45
C ALA A 135 12.79 0.27 14.18
N ASP A 136 13.98 0.51 14.73
CA ASP A 136 14.40 1.78 15.35
C ASP A 136 14.96 2.78 14.32
N MET A 137 14.83 2.45 13.03
CA MET A 137 15.18 3.29 11.90
C MET A 137 14.00 3.39 10.93
N VAL A 138 14.00 4.46 10.14
CA VAL A 138 12.99 4.74 9.12
C VAL A 138 13.65 5.03 7.79
N SER A 139 13.03 4.55 6.72
CA SER A 139 13.41 4.91 5.36
C SER A 139 12.77 6.26 5.02
N VAL A 140 13.61 7.22 4.65
CA VAL A 140 13.23 8.58 4.26
C VAL A 140 13.34 8.64 2.75
N LEU A 141 12.20 8.75 2.07
CA LEU A 141 12.13 8.95 0.63
C LEU A 141 11.94 10.45 0.38
N ARG A 142 12.89 11.11 -0.27
CA ARG A 142 12.84 12.55 -0.53
C ARG A 142 12.61 12.83 -2.01
N PHE A 143 11.65 13.70 -2.29
CA PHE A 143 11.18 14.10 -3.60
C PHE A 143 11.32 15.61 -3.75
N SER A 144 11.60 16.10 -4.96
CA SER A 144 11.70 17.53 -5.24
C SER A 144 10.35 18.26 -5.22
N ALA A 145 9.25 17.51 -5.37
CA ALA A 145 7.88 18.00 -5.30
C ALA A 145 7.00 16.95 -4.59
N PRO A 146 5.78 17.32 -4.13
CA PRO A 146 4.87 16.38 -3.49
C PRO A 146 4.55 15.20 -4.40
N ASP A 147 4.73 14.02 -3.84
CA ASP A 147 4.50 12.77 -4.53
C ASP A 147 3.23 12.13 -4.00
N MET A 148 2.26 11.95 -4.90
CA MET A 148 0.94 11.40 -4.59
C MET A 148 0.90 9.87 -4.50
N LYS A 149 2.01 9.21 -4.83
CA LYS A 149 2.19 7.75 -4.82
C LYS A 149 3.37 7.34 -3.94
N CYS A 150 3.63 8.14 -2.91
CA CYS A 150 4.82 8.02 -2.07
C CYS A 150 4.85 6.74 -1.24
N GLU A 151 3.69 6.15 -0.99
CA GLU A 151 3.42 4.89 -0.30
C GLU A 151 3.67 3.66 -1.18
N ASP A 152 3.54 3.78 -2.50
CA ASP A 152 3.59 2.65 -3.43
C ASP A 152 4.90 1.85 -3.33
N PRO A 153 4.88 0.53 -3.53
CA PRO A 153 6.10 -0.25 -3.71
C PRO A 153 6.97 0.34 -4.82
N GLY A 154 8.27 0.49 -4.57
CA GLY A 154 9.19 1.08 -5.54
C GLY A 154 9.17 2.60 -5.65
N SER A 155 8.37 3.33 -4.85
CA SER A 155 8.35 4.80 -4.86
C SER A 155 9.72 5.45 -4.62
N GLY A 156 10.64 4.74 -3.98
CA GLY A 156 12.03 5.16 -3.80
C GLY A 156 12.79 5.39 -5.12
N ALA A 157 12.40 4.78 -6.23
CA ALA A 157 13.02 5.02 -7.54
C ALA A 157 12.74 6.43 -8.10
N ARG A 158 11.73 7.13 -7.57
CA ARG A 158 11.31 8.48 -8.01
C ARG A 158 11.91 9.59 -7.15
N GLY A 159 12.73 9.24 -6.17
CA GLY A 159 13.34 10.17 -5.22
C GLY A 159 14.67 9.66 -4.67
N GLU A 160 15.18 10.37 -3.67
CA GLU A 160 16.36 9.96 -2.92
C GLU A 160 15.93 9.11 -1.73
N VAL A 161 16.58 7.95 -1.51
CA VAL A 161 16.29 7.07 -0.38
C VAL A 161 17.44 7.15 0.62
N ALA A 162 17.12 7.50 1.85
CA ALA A 162 18.07 7.48 2.96
C ALA A 162 17.49 6.71 4.15
N MET A 163 18.33 6.01 4.91
CA MET A 163 17.94 5.43 6.19
C MET A 163 18.32 6.37 7.32
N ARG A 164 17.39 6.64 8.24
CA ARG A 164 17.65 7.52 9.39
C ARG A 164 17.20 6.85 10.68
N ALA A 165 18.08 6.86 11.68
CA ALA A 165 17.75 6.40 13.03
C ALA A 165 16.85 7.42 13.73
N TYR A 166 15.97 6.93 14.61
CA TYR A 166 15.14 7.81 15.42
C TYR A 166 15.98 8.52 16.50
N PRO A 167 15.98 9.86 16.57
CA PRO A 167 16.72 10.60 17.57
C PRO A 167 16.03 10.46 18.93
N LYS A 168 16.69 9.75 19.85
CA LYS A 168 16.08 9.38 21.15
C LYS A 168 15.89 10.58 22.07
N ASP A 169 16.75 11.59 21.94
CA ASP A 169 16.71 12.86 22.67
C ASP A 169 15.41 13.64 22.41
N VAL A 170 14.89 13.60 21.19
CA VAL A 170 13.73 14.39 20.77
C VAL A 170 12.42 13.89 21.38
N TYR A 171 12.35 12.62 21.83
CA TYR A 171 11.16 12.13 22.54
C TYR A 171 10.87 12.90 23.83
N SER A 172 11.89 13.54 24.42
CA SER A 172 11.72 14.38 25.61
C SER A 172 11.21 15.78 25.31
N TRP A 173 11.22 16.23 24.04
CA TRP A 173 10.89 17.60 23.68
C TRP A 173 9.38 17.83 23.54
N TYR A 174 8.60 16.77 23.34
CA TYR A 174 7.16 16.87 23.08
C TYR A 174 6.43 15.63 23.59
N ARG A 175 5.13 15.78 23.88
CA ARG A 175 4.27 14.68 24.29
C ARG A 175 3.64 14.02 23.06
N SER A 176 4.10 12.82 22.70
CA SER A 176 3.47 12.03 21.64
C SER A 176 2.13 11.44 22.10
N ALA A 177 1.09 11.45 21.26
CA ALA A 177 -0.18 10.78 21.55
C ALA A 177 0.02 9.28 21.85
N SER A 178 -0.56 8.81 22.95
CA SER A 178 -0.28 7.58 23.70
C SER A 178 -0.80 6.26 23.09
N LEU A 179 -1.05 6.18 21.78
CA LEU A 179 -1.48 4.96 21.10
C LEU A 179 -0.34 4.36 20.25
N HIS A 180 0.72 3.94 20.93
CA HIS A 180 1.81 3.12 20.38
C HIS A 180 1.36 1.66 20.17
N THR A 181 0.35 1.40 19.35
CA THR A 181 -0.04 0.03 18.96
C THR A 181 0.73 -0.43 17.73
N GLY A 182 2.02 -0.67 17.92
CA GLY A 182 2.87 -1.36 16.96
C GLY A 182 3.65 -2.47 17.67
N LYS A 183 2.96 -3.53 18.10
CA LYS A 183 3.64 -4.72 18.66
C LYS A 183 4.65 -5.21 17.62
N LYS A 184 5.93 -5.34 18.01
CA LYS A 184 7.03 -5.87 17.18
C LYS A 184 6.73 -7.32 16.73
N LYS A 185 5.89 -7.52 15.69
CA LYS A 185 5.77 -8.75 14.93
C LYS A 185 6.99 -8.92 14.03
N ILE A 186 7.94 -9.71 14.53
CA ILE A 186 9.00 -10.24 13.69
C ILE A 186 8.35 -11.16 12.63
N PRO A 187 8.67 -11.02 11.33
CA PRO A 187 8.09 -11.87 10.30
C PRO A 187 8.42 -13.34 10.54
N ARG A 188 7.43 -14.23 10.35
CA ARG A 188 7.54 -15.67 10.64
C ARG A 188 8.74 -16.36 9.96
N ALA A 189 9.16 -15.85 8.79
CA ALA A 189 10.32 -16.34 8.06
C ALA A 189 11.62 -16.30 8.89
N VAL A 190 11.80 -15.30 9.76
CA VAL A 190 12.99 -15.21 10.62
C VAL A 190 13.05 -16.37 11.60
N TYR A 191 11.91 -16.76 12.19
CA TYR A 191 11.85 -17.92 13.08
C TYR A 191 12.17 -19.24 12.35
N VAL A 192 11.73 -19.38 11.10
CA VAL A 192 12.03 -20.56 10.28
C VAL A 192 13.52 -20.64 9.98
N VAL A 193 14.17 -19.52 9.63
CA VAL A 193 15.61 -19.47 9.35
C VAL A 193 16.42 -19.80 10.61
N VAL A 194 16.06 -19.21 11.77
CA VAL A 194 16.75 -19.50 13.04
C VAL A 194 16.55 -20.97 13.44
N ALA A 195 15.34 -21.52 13.29
CA ALA A 195 15.09 -22.93 13.57
C ALA A 195 15.89 -23.85 12.63
N ALA A 196 15.95 -23.55 11.33
CA ALA A 196 16.74 -24.30 10.38
C ALA A 196 18.25 -24.23 10.70
N ALA A 197 18.75 -23.07 11.10
CA ALA A 197 20.15 -22.87 11.50
C ALA A 197 20.54 -23.67 12.75
N LEU A 198 19.60 -24.03 13.62
CA LEU A 198 19.86 -24.88 14.79
C LEU A 198 19.62 -26.36 14.50
N ILE A 199 18.55 -26.69 13.78
CA ILE A 199 18.14 -28.08 13.50
C ILE A 199 19.10 -28.74 12.51
N VAL A 200 19.56 -28.03 11.48
CA VAL A 200 20.45 -28.63 10.45
C VAL A 200 21.80 -29.05 11.04
N PRO A 201 22.53 -28.21 11.82
CA PRO A 201 23.78 -28.64 12.46
C PRO A 201 23.57 -29.72 13.52
N ALA A 202 22.49 -29.63 14.32
CA ALA A 202 22.18 -30.65 15.32
C ALA A 202 21.85 -32.00 14.67
N GLY A 203 21.10 -31.99 13.56
CA GLY A 203 20.79 -33.17 12.76
C GLY A 203 22.03 -33.77 12.10
N LEU A 204 22.93 -32.95 11.55
CA LEU A 204 24.21 -33.40 11.02
C LEU A 204 25.11 -34.01 12.11
N TYR A 205 25.20 -33.38 13.29
CA TYR A 205 25.93 -33.90 14.43
C TYR A 205 25.38 -35.25 14.91
N TYR A 206 24.05 -35.37 15.02
CA TYR A 206 23.38 -36.61 15.39
C TYR A 206 23.59 -37.72 14.35
N ALA A 207 23.52 -37.39 13.05
CA ALA A 207 23.77 -38.34 11.98
C ALA A 207 25.22 -38.87 12.00
N VAL A 208 26.21 -38.00 12.18
CA VAL A 208 27.63 -38.39 12.23
C VAL A 208 27.93 -39.26 13.46
N THR A 209 27.37 -38.94 14.62
CA THR A 209 27.55 -39.73 15.86
C THR A 209 26.81 -41.07 15.80
N SER A 210 25.64 -41.14 15.16
CA SER A 210 24.89 -42.38 14.93
C SER A 210 25.60 -43.32 13.95
N VAL A 211 26.17 -42.79 12.87
CA VAL A 211 26.96 -43.59 11.91
C VAL A 211 28.26 -44.09 12.56
N LYS A 212 28.97 -43.24 13.32
CA LYS A 212 30.18 -43.67 14.04
C LYS A 212 29.91 -44.74 15.09
N SER A 213 28.83 -44.63 15.85
CA SER A 213 28.47 -45.64 16.86
C SER A 213 28.00 -46.96 16.26
N ASN A 214 27.33 -46.93 15.09
CA ASN A 214 26.95 -48.14 14.36
C ASN A 214 28.13 -48.80 13.63
N MET A 215 29.15 -48.05 13.19
CA MET A 215 30.37 -48.64 12.61
C MET A 215 31.34 -49.24 13.65
N VAL A 216 31.27 -48.82 14.91
CA VAL A 216 32.08 -49.42 16.01
C VAL A 216 31.43 -50.70 16.58
N LYS A 217 30.15 -50.97 16.29
CA LYS A 217 29.44 -52.19 16.74
C LYS A 217 29.37 -53.34 15.74
N ALA A 218 29.97 -53.20 14.55
CA ALA A 218 29.94 -54.24 13.51
C ALA A 218 31.28 -54.97 13.39
N SER A 219 31.58 -55.84 14.34
CA SER A 219 32.42 -57.03 14.13
C SER A 219 32.03 -58.08 15.18
N PRO A 220 31.25 -59.10 14.78
CA PRO A 220 31.75 -60.47 14.90
C PRO A 220 31.47 -61.32 13.64
N PRO A 221 32.14 -62.47 13.50
CA PRO A 221 32.20 -63.25 12.27
C PRO A 221 30.91 -64.05 12.01
N ALA A 222 30.75 -64.41 10.75
CA ALA A 222 29.71 -65.27 10.24
C ALA A 222 29.76 -66.66 10.88
N ASP A 223 28.60 -67.12 11.37
CA ASP A 223 28.34 -68.54 11.56
C ASP A 223 26.92 -68.88 11.07
N THR A 224 26.88 -69.93 10.27
CA THR A 224 25.71 -70.41 9.55
C THR A 224 24.96 -71.41 10.42
N LYS A 225 23.72 -71.11 10.86
CA LYS A 225 22.73 -72.14 11.21
C LYS A 225 21.30 -71.71 10.88
N SER A 226 20.66 -72.53 10.06
CA SER A 226 19.23 -72.59 9.77
C SER A 226 18.43 -73.11 10.97
N VAL A 227 17.28 -72.50 11.32
CA VAL A 227 16.06 -73.17 11.81
C VAL A 227 14.84 -72.29 11.46
N GLY A 228 13.74 -72.94 11.07
CA GLY A 228 12.54 -72.32 10.49
C GLY A 228 11.55 -71.66 11.45
N ALA A 229 10.61 -70.98 10.76
CA ALA A 229 9.29 -70.44 11.09
C ALA A 229 8.73 -70.52 12.52
N VAL A 230 8.19 -69.38 13.00
CA VAL A 230 6.78 -69.24 13.44
C VAL A 230 6.32 -67.78 13.19
N VAL A 231 5.10 -67.65 12.69
CA VAL A 231 4.37 -66.41 12.39
C VAL A 231 3.63 -65.96 13.65
N ASP A 232 3.60 -64.65 13.96
CA ASP A 232 2.46 -64.10 14.70
C ASP A 232 2.18 -62.64 14.32
N GLY A 233 0.89 -62.36 14.17
CA GLY A 233 0.37 -61.31 13.30
C GLY A 233 0.18 -59.93 13.94
N ILE A 234 0.40 -58.89 13.12
CA ILE A 234 -0.21 -57.57 13.27
C ILE A 234 -0.55 -57.07 11.85
N ASN A 235 -1.84 -56.81 11.61
CA ASN A 235 -2.41 -56.36 10.32
C ASN A 235 -1.71 -55.14 9.70
N PRO A 236 -1.23 -55.21 8.44
CA PRO A 236 -0.96 -54.04 7.63
C PRO A 236 -2.10 -53.77 6.64
N ARG A 237 -2.44 -52.48 6.55
CA ARG A 237 -3.27 -51.82 5.54
C ARG A 237 -2.86 -52.22 4.11
N PRO A 238 -3.77 -52.13 3.12
CA PRO A 238 -3.47 -52.56 1.75
C PRO A 238 -2.30 -51.76 1.16
N ASP A 239 -1.24 -52.51 0.83
CA ASP A 239 -0.22 -52.29 -0.17
C ASP A 239 0.13 -50.83 -0.54
N ALA A 240 1.09 -50.26 0.20
CA ALA A 240 2.18 -49.59 -0.48
C ALA A 240 3.27 -50.64 -0.71
N GLN A 241 3.14 -51.41 -1.80
CA GLN A 241 4.26 -52.21 -2.28
C GLN A 241 5.43 -51.25 -2.50
N LEU A 242 6.44 -51.31 -1.63
CA LEU A 242 7.77 -50.79 -1.91
C LEU A 242 8.29 -51.58 -3.11
N VAL A 243 7.97 -51.11 -4.31
CA VAL A 243 8.54 -51.63 -5.55
C VAL A 243 10.04 -51.40 -5.41
N LYS A 244 10.79 -52.47 -5.13
CA LYS A 244 12.25 -52.45 -5.19
C LYS A 244 12.63 -52.30 -6.66
N ILE A 245 12.76 -51.06 -7.10
CA ILE A 245 13.18 -50.71 -8.46
C ILE A 245 14.64 -51.16 -8.62
N SER A 246 14.95 -51.93 -9.66
CA SER A 246 16.34 -52.30 -9.98
C SER A 246 17.18 -51.05 -10.28
N ALA A 247 18.50 -51.13 -10.12
CA ALA A 247 19.41 -50.02 -10.46
C ALA A 247 19.28 -49.64 -11.95
N ASP A 248 19.11 -50.62 -12.83
CA ASP A 248 18.94 -50.38 -14.27
C ASP A 248 17.61 -49.69 -14.60
N ASP A 249 16.53 -50.08 -13.91
CA ASP A 249 15.22 -49.44 -14.04
C ASP A 249 15.25 -48.00 -13.50
N TYR A 250 15.95 -47.78 -12.39
CA TYR A 250 16.14 -46.44 -11.81
C TYR A 250 16.88 -45.49 -12.76
N ILE A 251 17.91 -46.00 -13.46
CA ILE A 251 18.67 -45.27 -14.48
C ILE A 251 17.81 -45.02 -15.71
N THR A 252 17.07 -46.04 -16.16
CA THR A 252 16.20 -45.94 -17.36
C THR A 252 15.12 -44.87 -17.19
N LEU A 253 14.49 -44.79 -16.01
CA LEU A 253 13.50 -43.76 -15.69
C LEU A 253 14.08 -42.34 -15.64
N ARG A 254 15.40 -42.20 -15.50
CA ARG A 254 16.12 -40.92 -15.41
C ARG A 254 16.89 -40.55 -16.68
N LYS A 255 16.85 -41.41 -17.70
CA LYS A 255 17.41 -41.11 -19.01
C LYS A 255 16.50 -40.08 -19.72
N SER A 256 17.09 -38.97 -20.15
CA SER A 256 16.34 -37.94 -20.88
C SER A 256 15.87 -38.47 -22.23
N ARG A 257 14.66 -38.08 -22.65
CA ARG A 257 14.12 -38.44 -23.97
C ARG A 257 14.73 -37.58 -25.07
N ILE A 258 15.05 -36.33 -24.75
CA ILE A 258 15.72 -35.39 -25.64
C ILE A 258 17.15 -35.14 -25.10
N PRO A 259 18.20 -35.18 -25.95
CA PRO A 259 19.56 -34.82 -25.55
C PRO A 259 19.61 -33.44 -24.88
N ASP A 260 20.40 -33.29 -23.82
CA ASP A 260 20.60 -32.05 -23.05
C ASP A 260 19.37 -31.48 -22.29
N PHE A 261 18.23 -32.17 -22.32
CA PHE A 261 17.01 -31.75 -21.60
C PHE A 261 16.61 -32.78 -20.53
N PRO A 262 17.19 -32.72 -19.31
CA PRO A 262 16.99 -33.74 -18.26
C PRO A 262 15.54 -33.82 -17.74
N HIS A 263 14.78 -32.72 -17.82
CA HIS A 263 13.37 -32.68 -17.42
C HIS A 263 12.45 -33.50 -18.34
N THR A 264 12.96 -33.98 -19.48
CA THR A 264 12.20 -34.86 -20.39
C THR A 264 12.23 -36.33 -19.98
N ALA A 265 12.96 -36.68 -18.91
CA ALA A 265 13.03 -38.04 -18.41
C ALA A 265 11.68 -38.52 -17.82
N PRO A 266 11.30 -39.80 -17.98
CA PRO A 266 10.01 -40.34 -17.52
C PRO A 266 9.68 -40.06 -16.05
N VAL A 267 10.69 -40.00 -15.17
CA VAL A 267 10.50 -39.70 -13.75
C VAL A 267 9.86 -38.33 -13.49
N PHE A 268 9.92 -37.40 -14.45
CA PHE A 268 9.38 -36.06 -14.32
C PHE A 268 8.03 -35.87 -15.03
N ASP A 269 7.46 -36.92 -15.64
CA ASP A 269 6.21 -36.82 -16.40
C ASP A 269 5.08 -36.21 -15.56
N ASP A 270 4.99 -36.59 -14.29
CA ASP A 270 3.97 -36.12 -13.36
C ASP A 270 4.07 -34.61 -13.06
N VAL A 271 5.28 -34.08 -13.01
CA VAL A 271 5.55 -32.67 -12.72
C VAL A 271 5.52 -31.81 -14.00
N THR A 272 5.83 -32.42 -15.14
CA THR A 272 5.87 -31.75 -16.45
C THR A 272 4.56 -31.83 -17.22
N ARG A 273 3.49 -32.41 -16.63
CA ARG A 273 2.15 -32.40 -17.23
C ARG A 273 1.71 -30.95 -17.52
N PRO A 274 1.33 -30.61 -18.76
CA PRO A 274 0.88 -29.27 -19.09
C PRO A 274 -0.36 -28.87 -18.27
N ALA A 275 -0.23 -27.87 -17.39
CA ALA A 275 -1.34 -27.33 -16.61
C ALA A 275 -2.24 -26.40 -17.45
N HIS A 276 -1.65 -25.73 -18.45
CA HIS A 276 -2.34 -24.80 -19.33
C HIS A 276 -1.89 -25.02 -20.77
N ALA A 277 -2.83 -25.09 -21.70
CA ALA A 277 -2.52 -25.15 -23.13
C ALA A 277 -2.06 -23.76 -23.62
N PRO A 278 -0.97 -23.67 -24.40
CA PRO A 278 -0.52 -22.40 -24.97
C PRO A 278 -1.56 -21.88 -25.97
N TYR A 279 -1.88 -20.60 -25.89
CA TYR A 279 -2.76 -19.91 -26.84
C TYR A 279 -2.23 -18.49 -27.11
N PRO A 280 -2.62 -17.83 -28.22
CA PRO A 280 -2.22 -16.46 -28.53
C PRO A 280 -2.86 -15.48 -27.53
N ALA A 281 -2.15 -15.19 -26.44
CA ALA A 281 -2.60 -14.29 -25.39
C ALA A 281 -2.50 -12.81 -25.80
N ALA A 282 -1.50 -12.49 -26.62
CA ALA A 282 -1.32 -11.17 -27.21
C ALA A 282 -0.73 -11.31 -28.60
N CYS A 283 -1.33 -10.67 -29.59
CA CYS A 283 -0.77 -10.54 -30.94
C CYS A 283 -0.59 -9.07 -31.27
N VAL A 284 0.56 -8.71 -31.85
CA VAL A 284 0.92 -7.33 -32.17
C VAL A 284 1.36 -7.26 -33.62
N HIS A 285 0.71 -6.37 -34.36
CA HIS A 285 1.10 -6.03 -35.72
C HIS A 285 1.83 -4.67 -35.73
N MET A 286 3.08 -4.66 -36.19
CA MET A 286 3.90 -3.46 -36.34
C MET A 286 4.57 -3.45 -37.71
N GLY A 287 4.12 -2.54 -38.58
CA GLY A 287 4.67 -2.39 -39.92
C GLY A 287 4.49 -3.66 -40.77
N LYS A 288 5.59 -4.33 -41.12
CA LYS A 288 5.56 -5.58 -41.91
C LYS A 288 5.60 -6.85 -41.06
N VAL A 289 5.66 -6.74 -39.74
CA VAL A 289 5.82 -7.86 -38.82
C VAL A 289 4.55 -8.04 -38.00
N CYS A 290 4.11 -9.28 -37.82
CA CYS A 290 3.04 -9.64 -36.90
C CYS A 290 3.50 -10.84 -36.07
N ASN A 291 3.55 -10.66 -34.75
CA ASN A 291 3.96 -11.71 -33.82
C ASN A 291 2.88 -11.94 -32.76
N CYS A 292 2.69 -13.20 -32.37
CA CYS A 292 1.85 -13.59 -31.26
C CYS A 292 2.70 -14.14 -30.10
N TYR A 293 2.18 -13.98 -28.89
CA TYR A 293 2.83 -14.38 -27.66
C TYR A 293 1.89 -15.26 -26.83
N THR A 294 2.45 -16.23 -26.13
CA THR A 294 1.75 -17.07 -25.15
C THR A 294 1.45 -16.30 -23.87
N GLN A 295 0.71 -16.92 -22.96
CA GLN A 295 0.39 -16.40 -21.62
C GLN A 295 1.64 -16.13 -20.76
N GLN A 296 2.77 -16.76 -21.10
CA GLN A 296 4.05 -16.58 -20.41
C GLN A 296 4.95 -15.55 -21.11
N GLY A 297 4.47 -14.89 -22.18
CA GLY A 297 5.23 -13.89 -22.93
C GLY A 297 6.27 -14.47 -23.89
N THR A 298 6.23 -15.77 -24.19
CA THR A 298 7.09 -16.40 -25.20
C THR A 298 6.48 -16.30 -26.60
N LEU A 299 7.32 -16.24 -27.64
CA LEU A 299 6.83 -16.22 -29.02
C LEU A 299 6.06 -17.49 -29.34
N LEU A 300 4.84 -17.33 -29.84
CA LEU A 300 4.00 -18.42 -30.29
C LEU A 300 4.19 -18.60 -31.81
N ALA A 301 4.49 -19.83 -32.22
CA ALA A 301 4.67 -20.17 -33.63
C ALA A 301 3.33 -20.15 -34.38
N VAL A 302 3.03 -19.03 -35.04
CA VAL A 302 1.86 -18.85 -35.92
C VAL A 302 2.31 -18.19 -37.23
N SER A 303 1.58 -18.43 -38.31
CA SER A 303 1.84 -17.73 -39.57
C SER A 303 1.45 -16.25 -39.48
N GLY A 304 2.07 -15.42 -40.32
CA GLY A 304 1.75 -13.98 -40.37
C GLY A 304 0.28 -13.70 -40.68
N GLU A 305 -0.34 -14.49 -41.57
CA GLU A 305 -1.76 -14.37 -41.92
C GLU A 305 -2.68 -14.64 -40.72
N VAL A 306 -2.40 -15.71 -39.97
CA VAL A 306 -3.15 -16.07 -38.76
C VAL A 306 -2.97 -15.00 -37.69
N CYS A 307 -1.75 -14.47 -37.50
CA CYS A 307 -1.51 -13.37 -36.58
C CYS A 307 -2.35 -12.13 -36.94
N LEU A 308 -2.37 -11.73 -38.23
CA LEU A 308 -3.17 -10.59 -38.69
C LEU A 308 -4.67 -10.82 -38.48
N GLN A 309 -5.15 -12.04 -38.73
CA GLN A 309 -6.55 -12.39 -38.48
C GLN A 309 -6.89 -12.29 -36.99
N ILE A 310 -6.03 -12.80 -36.11
CA ILE A 310 -6.23 -12.72 -34.65
C ILE A 310 -6.19 -11.27 -34.17
N VAL A 311 -5.30 -10.42 -34.70
CA VAL A 311 -5.28 -8.98 -34.37
C VAL A 311 -6.59 -8.30 -34.78
N LYS A 312 -7.18 -8.70 -35.91
CA LYS A 312 -8.41 -8.09 -36.44
C LYS A 312 -9.69 -8.62 -35.76
N GLN A 313 -9.75 -9.91 -35.44
CA GLN A 313 -10.98 -10.60 -35.02
C GLN A 313 -10.93 -11.16 -33.60
N GLY A 314 -9.76 -11.14 -32.95
CA GLY A 314 -9.52 -11.82 -31.70
C GLY A 314 -9.32 -13.34 -31.87
N PHE A 315 -9.05 -14.02 -30.76
CA PHE A 315 -8.94 -15.47 -30.68
C PHE A 315 -9.80 -15.98 -29.52
N PHE A 316 -10.73 -16.88 -29.80
CA PHE A 316 -11.59 -17.47 -28.79
C PHE A 316 -10.91 -18.70 -28.17
N ILE A 317 -10.97 -18.82 -26.84
CA ILE A 317 -10.37 -19.91 -26.09
C ILE A 317 -11.47 -20.74 -25.47
N GLU A 318 -11.73 -21.92 -26.03
CA GLU A 318 -12.84 -22.78 -25.65
C GLU A 318 -12.72 -23.34 -24.21
N TRP A 319 -11.49 -23.56 -23.74
CA TRP A 319 -11.20 -24.14 -22.42
C TRP A 319 -11.01 -23.09 -21.31
N ASN A 320 -11.19 -21.80 -21.60
CA ASN A 320 -11.13 -20.71 -20.61
C ASN A 320 -12.52 -20.14 -20.35
N LEU A 321 -13.44 -20.98 -19.84
CA LEU A 321 -14.73 -20.52 -19.35
C LEU A 321 -14.51 -19.71 -18.06
N PRO A 322 -15.15 -18.54 -17.90
CA PRO A 322 -15.09 -17.81 -16.64
C PRO A 322 -15.51 -18.74 -15.49
N GLN A 323 -14.67 -18.91 -14.47
CA GLN A 323 -15.14 -19.39 -13.18
C GLN A 323 -16.06 -18.33 -12.57
N GLU A 324 -17.32 -18.30 -13.00
CA GLU A 324 -18.37 -17.72 -12.19
C GLU A 324 -18.44 -18.53 -10.89
N LYS A 325 -18.27 -17.82 -9.76
CA LYS A 325 -18.51 -18.23 -8.37
C LYS A 325 -17.32 -18.81 -7.59
N GLN A 326 -16.37 -17.95 -7.22
CA GLN A 326 -15.78 -18.01 -5.87
C GLN A 326 -15.59 -16.62 -5.21
N GLN A 327 -15.50 -15.52 -5.97
CA GLN A 327 -15.41 -14.18 -5.36
C GLN A 327 -16.75 -13.60 -4.85
N ARG A 328 -17.92 -14.07 -5.32
CA ARG A 328 -19.23 -13.62 -4.79
C ARG A 328 -19.59 -14.18 -3.40
N GLN A 329 -18.95 -15.25 -2.91
CA GLN A 329 -19.26 -15.79 -1.59
C GLN A 329 -18.50 -15.11 -0.44
N GLN A 330 -17.42 -14.39 -0.72
CA GLN A 330 -16.67 -13.63 0.29
C GLN A 330 -17.23 -12.22 0.51
N TRP A 331 -17.82 -11.60 -0.51
CA TRP A 331 -18.43 -10.26 -0.40
C TRP A 331 -19.84 -10.27 0.24
N VAL A 332 -20.54 -11.40 0.26
CA VAL A 332 -21.89 -11.51 0.88
C VAL A 332 -21.82 -11.83 2.39
N LYS A 333 -20.65 -12.21 2.94
CA LYS A 333 -20.52 -12.58 4.37
C LYS A 333 -20.14 -11.43 5.30
N HIS A 334 -19.85 -10.23 4.79
CA HIS A 334 -19.53 -9.06 5.61
C HIS A 334 -20.21 -7.78 5.11
N GLU A 335 -21.55 -7.78 5.15
CA GLU A 335 -22.30 -6.52 5.31
C GLU A 335 -22.80 -6.47 6.77
N PRO A 336 -22.55 -5.38 7.51
CA PRO A 336 -23.20 -5.18 8.80
C PRO A 336 -24.69 -4.91 8.55
N VAL A 337 -25.52 -5.85 9.02
CA VAL A 337 -26.98 -5.71 9.12
C VAL A 337 -27.27 -4.60 10.12
N GLN A 338 -27.23 -3.33 9.71
CA GLN A 338 -27.69 -2.22 10.56
C GLN A 338 -28.33 -1.03 9.83
N GLN A 339 -28.43 -1.02 8.50
CA GLN A 339 -29.06 0.11 7.78
C GLN A 339 -30.47 -0.12 7.25
N GLN A 340 -31.03 -1.33 7.35
CA GLN A 340 -32.40 -1.59 6.85
C GLN A 340 -33.54 -1.34 7.85
N GLN A 341 -33.25 -0.97 9.09
CA GLN A 341 -34.30 -0.65 10.08
C GLN A 341 -34.63 0.85 10.23
N GLN A 342 -33.75 1.77 9.82
CA GLN A 342 -34.03 3.21 9.95
C GLN A 342 -34.94 3.78 8.84
N GLN A 343 -35.00 3.18 7.65
CA GLN A 343 -35.88 3.67 6.57
C GLN A 343 -37.34 3.22 6.72
N ARG A 344 -37.62 2.15 7.49
CA ARG A 344 -38.98 1.63 7.64
C ARG A 344 -39.80 2.33 8.73
N GLN A 345 -39.16 3.14 9.60
CA GLN A 345 -39.85 3.93 10.62
C GLN A 345 -40.23 5.35 10.16
N GLN A 346 -39.66 5.89 9.08
CA GLN A 346 -40.01 7.23 8.59
C GLN A 346 -41.23 7.28 7.65
N GLN A 347 -41.78 6.13 7.25
CA GLN A 347 -42.95 6.08 6.36
C GLN A 347 -44.31 6.03 7.08
N HIS A 348 -44.34 5.95 8.42
CA HIS A 348 -45.60 5.83 9.16
C HIS A 348 -46.06 7.08 9.91
N GLU A 349 -45.38 8.22 9.74
CA GLU A 349 -45.78 9.48 10.38
C GLU A 349 -45.84 10.62 9.36
N ARG A 350 -46.81 10.54 8.46
CA ARG A 350 -47.33 11.69 7.73
C ARG A 350 -48.85 11.65 7.78
N GLU A 351 -49.40 12.35 8.77
CA GLU A 351 -50.81 12.75 8.75
C GLU A 351 -51.09 13.67 7.54
N PRO A 352 -52.30 13.64 6.98
CA PRO A 352 -52.66 14.48 5.85
C PRO A 352 -52.85 15.94 6.31
N MET A 353 -52.03 16.83 5.74
CA MET A 353 -52.07 18.26 5.98
C MET A 353 -53.30 18.87 5.27
N LYS A 354 -54.13 19.61 6.03
CA LYS A 354 -55.27 20.37 5.53
C LYS A 354 -54.82 21.47 4.56
N GLU A 355 -55.55 21.56 3.45
CA GLU A 355 -55.43 22.58 2.42
C GLU A 355 -55.79 23.96 3.00
N SER A 356 -54.79 24.85 3.15
CA SER A 356 -55.01 26.24 3.51
C SER A 356 -55.07 27.09 2.24
N GLN A 357 -56.29 27.47 1.83
CA GLN A 357 -56.51 28.51 0.84
C GLN A 357 -56.01 29.85 1.41
N GLN A 358 -54.89 30.36 0.90
CA GLN A 358 -54.45 31.72 1.18
C GLN A 358 -55.14 32.68 0.20
N ALA A 359 -55.87 33.64 0.76
CA ALA A 359 -56.58 34.69 0.05
C ALA A 359 -55.59 35.62 -0.67
N ILE A 360 -55.81 35.79 -1.97
CA ILE A 360 -55.10 36.78 -2.81
C ILE A 360 -55.45 38.18 -2.30
N SER A 361 -54.44 39.02 -2.12
CA SER A 361 -54.63 40.37 -1.58
C SER A 361 -55.38 41.26 -2.57
N GLN A 362 -56.26 42.16 -2.07
CA GLN A 362 -57.00 43.13 -2.91
C GLN A 362 -56.09 44.02 -3.77
N TRP A 363 -54.83 44.20 -3.36
CA TRP A 363 -53.82 44.94 -4.11
C TRP A 363 -53.39 44.23 -5.40
N GLU A 364 -53.24 42.90 -5.35
CA GLU A 364 -52.90 42.07 -6.52
C GLU A 364 -54.07 41.99 -7.52
N GLN A 365 -55.31 42.00 -7.02
CA GLN A 365 -56.51 42.10 -7.87
C GLN A 365 -56.60 43.45 -8.60
N GLY A 366 -56.20 44.55 -7.95
CA GLY A 366 -56.15 45.89 -8.57
C GLY A 366 -55.10 46.04 -9.67
N LEU A 367 -53.95 45.37 -9.52
CA LEU A 367 -52.90 45.30 -10.54
C LEU A 367 -53.30 44.48 -11.77
N MET A 368 -54.03 43.38 -11.56
CA MET A 368 -54.58 42.55 -12.65
C MET A 368 -55.64 43.31 -13.46
N ALA A 369 -56.50 44.10 -12.81
CA ALA A 369 -57.54 44.89 -13.47
C ALA A 369 -56.99 46.07 -14.30
N ARG A 370 -55.96 46.79 -13.78
CA ARG A 370 -55.29 47.87 -14.54
C ARG A 370 -54.56 47.35 -15.79
N ASN A 371 -53.96 46.17 -15.71
CA ASN A 371 -53.25 45.58 -16.85
C ASN A 371 -54.20 44.98 -17.91
N ALA A 372 -55.44 44.66 -17.54
CA ALA A 372 -56.48 44.18 -18.47
C ALA A 372 -57.13 45.33 -19.28
N GLN A 373 -57.28 46.53 -18.72
CA GLN A 373 -57.88 47.68 -19.44
C GLN A 373 -56.96 48.29 -20.52
N VAL A 374 -55.64 48.14 -20.40
CA VAL A 374 -54.67 48.72 -21.36
C VAL A 374 -54.59 47.92 -22.69
N ARG A 375 -55.19 46.72 -22.77
CA ARG A 375 -55.14 45.88 -23.98
C ARG A 375 -56.38 45.95 -24.89
N SER A 376 -57.40 46.74 -24.55
CA SER A 376 -58.66 46.80 -25.34
C SER A 376 -58.84 48.04 -26.23
N SER A 377 -57.88 48.96 -26.27
CA SER A 377 -57.98 50.20 -27.08
C SER A 377 -57.10 50.24 -28.35
N LEU A 378 -56.60 49.08 -28.82
CA LEU A 378 -55.83 49.00 -30.07
C LEU A 378 -56.36 47.90 -30.99
N LYS A 379 -57.50 48.17 -31.64
CA LYS A 379 -57.73 48.10 -33.10
C LYS A 379 -59.22 47.96 -33.43
N GLN A 380 -59.79 49.08 -33.87
CA GLN A 380 -60.62 49.14 -35.08
C GLN A 380 -59.71 48.95 -36.31
#